data_AF-A0A7W8FKZ9-F1
#
_entry.id   AF-A0A7W8FKZ9-F1
#
_cell.length_a   1.000
_cell.length_b   1.000
_cell.length_c   1.000
_cell.angle_alpha   90.00
_cell.angle_beta   90.00
_cell.angle_gamma   90.00
#
_symmetry.space_group_name_H-M   'P 1'
#
loop_
_entity.id
_entity.type
_entity.pdbx_description
1 polymer ?
#
loop_
_entity_poly.entity_id
_entity_poly.type
_entity_poly.pdbx_seq_one_letter_code
_entity_poly.pdbx_strand_id
1 'polypeptide(L)'
;MLYAAGLPPLLRSLPAEDIAVARHVADTLKQLTEAAASATGCELVRAADASVDHHAWSNEPWTSRLGLPLPGRPAPLHPNAAGMRAVADLVVAALT
;
A
#
# COMPACT_ATOMS: atom_id res chain seq x y z
N MET A 1 13.15 -26.12 13.39
CA MET A 1 11.71 -26.42 13.53
C MET A 1 11.25 -25.90 14.87
N LEU A 2 10.66 -24.70 14.93
CA LEU A 2 10.11 -24.15 16.18
C LEU A 2 8.61 -23.89 15.98
N TYR A 3 7.88 -24.34 16.99
CA TYR A 3 6.46 -24.63 17.08
C TYR A 3 5.61 -23.35 16.95
N ALA A 4 4.80 -23.25 15.89
CA ALA A 4 3.85 -22.16 15.66
C ALA A 4 2.46 -22.48 16.24
N ALA A 5 2.39 -22.85 17.52
CA ALA A 5 1.11 -23.01 18.21
C ALA A 5 0.93 -21.84 19.18
N GLY A 6 0.07 -20.87 18.83
CA GLY A 6 -0.36 -19.84 19.79
C GLY A 6 -0.50 -18.41 19.24
N LEU A 7 -0.16 -18.13 17.99
CA LEU A 7 -0.46 -16.82 17.41
C LEU A 7 -1.95 -16.76 17.00
N PRO A 8 -2.73 -15.74 17.43
CA PRO A 8 -4.07 -15.49 16.93
C PRO A 8 -4.14 -15.63 15.39
N PRO A 9 -5.29 -16.02 14.80
CA PRO A 9 -5.42 -16.21 13.35
C PRO A 9 -4.93 -15.01 12.51
N LEU A 10 -4.98 -13.80 13.09
CA LEU A 10 -4.53 -12.54 12.49
C LEU A 10 -3.00 -12.36 12.43
N LEU A 11 -2.23 -13.28 13.02
CA LEU A 11 -0.77 -13.24 13.14
C LEU A 11 -0.08 -14.37 12.35
N ARG A 12 -0.81 -15.11 11.50
CA ARG A 12 -0.14 -15.95 10.49
C ARG A 12 0.42 -15.06 9.39
N SER A 13 1.68 -15.29 9.02
CA SER A 13 2.22 -14.81 7.75
C SER A 13 1.28 -15.28 6.64
N LEU A 14 0.95 -14.39 5.71
CA LEU A 14 0.24 -14.78 4.50
C LEU A 14 1.08 -15.83 3.75
N PRO A 15 0.46 -16.83 3.12
CA PRO A 15 1.13 -17.74 2.20
C PRO A 15 1.95 -16.96 1.15
N ALA A 16 3.07 -17.53 0.72
CA ALA A 16 3.94 -16.86 -0.24
C ALA A 16 3.20 -16.61 -1.57
N GLU A 17 2.30 -17.51 -1.98
CA GLU A 17 1.45 -17.32 -3.14
C GLU A 17 0.53 -16.10 -3.00
N ASP A 18 -0.11 -15.91 -1.84
CA ASP A 18 -1.02 -14.77 -1.61
C ASP A 18 -0.26 -13.44 -1.66
N ILE A 19 0.96 -13.41 -1.10
CA ILE A 19 1.82 -12.22 -1.17
C ILE A 19 2.24 -11.95 -2.62
N ALA A 20 2.58 -12.99 -3.39
CA ALA A 20 2.94 -12.85 -4.80
C ALA A 20 1.76 -12.33 -5.64
N VAL A 21 0.55 -12.84 -5.39
CA VAL A 21 -0.68 -12.36 -6.03
C VAL A 21 -0.93 -10.89 -5.68
N ALA A 22 -0.82 -10.51 -4.40
CA ALA A 22 -1.03 -9.13 -3.97
C ALA A 22 -0.04 -8.16 -4.65
N ARG A 23 1.24 -8.54 -4.74
CA ARG A 23 2.26 -7.75 -5.46
C ARG A 23 1.94 -7.65 -6.95
N HIS A 24 1.59 -8.76 -7.59
CA HIS A 24 1.22 -8.78 -9.00
C HIS A 24 0.02 -7.86 -9.30
N VAL A 25 -1.01 -7.89 -8.45
CA VAL A 25 -2.17 -6.99 -8.58
C VAL A 25 -1.76 -5.53 -8.43
N ALA A 26 -0.94 -5.20 -7.44
CA ALA A 26 -0.45 -3.83 -7.22
C ALA A 26 0.38 -3.31 -8.41
N ASP A 27 1.31 -4.13 -8.92
CA ASP A 27 2.15 -3.80 -10.07
C ASP A 27 1.32 -3.61 -11.34
N THR A 28 0.34 -4.48 -11.55
CA THR A 28 -0.57 -4.38 -12.71
C THR A 28 -1.42 -3.12 -12.62
N LEU A 29 -1.98 -2.81 -11.44
CA LEU A 29 -2.76 -1.59 -11.24
C LEU A 29 -1.92 -0.33 -11.49
N LYS A 30 -0.68 -0.30 -11.01
CA LYS A 30 0.28 0.78 -11.29
C LYS A 30 0.49 0.95 -12.80
N GLN A 31 0.82 -0.12 -13.51
CA GLN A 31 1.09 -0.09 -14.96
C GLN A 31 -0.14 0.39 -15.75
N LEU A 32 -1.34 -0.12 -15.41
CA LEU A 32 -2.56 0.27 -16.09
C LEU A 32 -2.96 1.73 -15.79
N THR A 33 -2.69 2.23 -14.58
CA THR A 33 -2.92 3.63 -14.22
C THR A 33 -1.98 4.56 -15.01
N GLU A 34 -0.70 4.17 -15.16
CA GLU A 34 0.27 4.88 -16.00
C GLU A 34 -0.13 4.90 -17.47
N ALA A 35 -0.54 3.74 -18.00
CA ALA A 35 -1.01 3.65 -19.38
C ALA A 35 -2.25 4.53 -19.62
N ALA A 36 -3.20 4.55 -18.67
CA ALA A 36 -4.39 5.39 -18.75
C ALA A 36 -4.03 6.89 -18.75
N ALA A 37 -3.16 7.33 -17.84
CA ALA A 37 -2.72 8.72 -17.77
C ALA A 37 -2.02 9.16 -19.07
N SER A 38 -1.13 8.32 -19.61
CA SER A 38 -0.47 8.56 -20.90
C SER A 38 -1.47 8.67 -22.06
N ALA A 39 -2.43 7.75 -22.14
CA ALA A 39 -3.44 7.72 -23.21
C ALA A 39 -4.37 8.95 -23.18
N THR A 40 -4.58 9.57 -22.02
CA THR A 40 -5.46 10.75 -21.87
C THR A 40 -4.70 12.06 -21.79
N GLY A 41 -3.36 12.04 -21.81
CA GLY A 41 -2.53 13.23 -21.59
C GLY A 41 -2.64 13.79 -20.16
N CYS A 42 -3.05 12.97 -19.20
CA CYS A 42 -3.05 13.34 -17.79
C CYS A 42 -1.65 13.19 -17.20
N GLU A 43 -1.31 14.06 -16.27
CA GLU A 43 -0.15 13.86 -15.41
C GLU A 43 -0.44 12.77 -14.36
N LEU A 44 0.60 12.01 -13.99
CA LEU A 44 0.52 10.99 -12.96
C LEU A 44 1.58 11.22 -11.88
N VAL A 45 1.12 11.51 -10.67
CA VAL A 45 1.98 11.52 -9.47
C VAL A 45 2.36 10.08 -9.11
N ARG A 46 3.67 9.80 -9.08
CA ARG A 46 4.26 8.45 -8.92
C ARG A 46 4.25 7.93 -7.48
N ALA A 47 3.10 8.02 -6.80
CA ALA A 47 2.95 7.57 -5.41
C ALA A 47 3.20 6.06 -5.23
N ALA A 48 2.88 5.24 -6.24
CA ALA A 48 3.14 3.80 -6.20
C ALA A 48 4.64 3.48 -6.16
N ASP A 49 5.47 4.23 -6.89
CA ASP A 49 6.94 4.08 -6.86
C ASP A 49 7.51 4.53 -5.51
N ALA A 50 7.06 5.71 -5.04
CA ALA A 50 7.56 6.30 -3.81
C ALA A 50 7.20 5.49 -2.55
N SER A 51 6.14 4.67 -2.59
CA SER A 51 5.62 3.96 -1.41
C SER A 51 6.02 2.49 -1.33
N VAL A 52 6.80 1.96 -2.27
CA VAL A 52 7.12 0.52 -2.36
C VAL A 52 7.76 -0.04 -1.08
N ASP A 53 8.66 0.72 -0.47
CA ASP A 53 9.36 0.35 0.77
C ASP A 53 8.59 0.74 2.03
N HIS A 54 7.43 1.40 1.89
CA HIS A 54 6.59 1.91 2.96
C HIS A 54 5.29 1.10 3.15
N HIS A 55 5.29 -0.17 2.76
CA HIS A 55 4.14 -1.07 2.94
C HIS A 55 3.77 -1.28 4.43
N ALA A 56 2.59 -1.84 4.72
CA ALA A 56 2.02 -1.94 6.07
C ALA A 56 2.86 -2.71 7.12
N TRP A 57 3.86 -3.47 6.65
CA TRP A 57 4.79 -4.26 7.47
C TRP A 57 6.24 -3.77 7.39
N SER A 58 6.50 -2.66 6.71
CA SER A 58 7.82 -2.02 6.67
C SER A 58 8.15 -1.38 8.02
N ASN A 59 9.41 -0.97 8.19
CA ASN A 59 9.86 -0.23 9.37
C ASN A 59 9.23 1.18 9.44
N GLU A 60 8.90 1.77 8.28
CA GLU A 60 8.34 3.10 8.15
C GLU A 60 7.04 3.06 7.34
N PRO A 61 5.95 2.47 7.87
CA PRO A 61 4.75 2.22 7.09
C PRO A 61 4.00 3.51 6.76
N TRP A 62 3.56 3.65 5.52
CA TRP A 62 2.67 4.71 5.05
C TRP A 62 1.20 4.29 5.04
N THR A 63 0.91 3.01 5.26
CA THR A 63 -0.45 2.47 5.33
C THR A 63 -0.76 1.88 6.69
N SER A 64 -2.04 1.78 7.01
CA SER A 64 -2.52 0.97 8.14
C SER A 64 -2.41 -0.52 7.81
N ARG A 65 -2.28 -1.36 8.84
CA ARG A 65 -2.26 -2.82 8.68
C ARG A 65 -3.65 -3.38 8.35
N LEU A 66 -3.67 -4.65 7.96
CA LEU A 66 -4.91 -5.44 7.90
C LEU A 66 -5.66 -5.35 9.25
N GLY A 67 -6.97 -5.25 9.18
CA GLY A 67 -7.85 -5.11 10.33
C GLY A 67 -9.31 -5.19 9.93
N LEU A 68 -10.21 -5.20 10.92
CA LEU A 68 -11.65 -5.11 10.66
C LEU A 68 -12.06 -3.64 10.45
N PRO A 69 -12.94 -3.33 9.48
CA PRO A 69 -13.48 -1.99 9.32
C PRO A 69 -14.44 -1.71 10.48
N LEU A 70 -13.97 -0.95 11.47
CA LEU A 70 -14.76 -0.57 12.64
C LEU A 70 -15.20 0.90 12.52
N PRO A 71 -16.46 1.23 12.84
CA PRO A 71 -16.92 2.61 12.84
C PRO A 71 -16.00 3.53 13.66
N GLY A 72 -15.65 4.69 13.11
CA GLY A 72 -14.78 5.67 13.76
C GLY A 72 -13.29 5.33 13.76
N ARG A 73 -12.85 4.24 13.11
CA ARG A 73 -11.43 3.92 12.93
C ARG A 73 -10.99 4.09 11.47
N PRO A 74 -9.70 4.38 11.21
CA PRO A 74 -9.18 4.39 9.85
C PRO A 74 -9.47 3.07 9.14
N ALA A 75 -9.84 3.16 7.86
CA ALA A 75 -10.06 1.99 7.04
C ALA A 75 -8.75 1.18 6.90
N PRO A 76 -8.77 -0.15 7.07
CA PRO A 76 -7.59 -0.99 6.91
C PRO A 76 -6.94 -0.81 5.53
N LEU A 77 -5.62 -0.95 5.46
CA LEU A 77 -4.82 -0.81 4.24
C LEU A 77 -4.86 0.57 3.57
N HIS A 78 -5.52 1.57 4.17
CA HIS A 78 -5.48 2.94 3.67
C HIS A 78 -4.23 3.67 4.17
N PRO A 79 -3.81 4.76 3.49
CA PRO A 79 -2.75 5.62 3.99
C PRO A 79 -3.00 6.08 5.42
N ASN A 80 -1.96 6.04 6.26
CA ASN A 80 -1.96 6.67 7.58
C ASN A 80 -1.54 8.15 7.46
N ALA A 81 -1.40 8.86 8.58
CA ALA A 81 -1.03 10.27 8.56
C ALA A 81 0.32 10.54 7.85
N ALA A 82 1.31 9.67 8.03
CA ALA A 82 2.62 9.80 7.36
C ALA A 82 2.49 9.57 5.85
N GLY A 83 1.74 8.53 5.44
CA GLY A 83 1.47 8.28 4.02
C GLY A 83 0.68 9.40 3.35
N MET A 84 -0.35 9.92 4.01
CA MET A 84 -1.11 11.08 3.52
C MET A 84 -0.23 12.31 3.36
N ARG A 85 0.66 12.58 4.33
CA ARG A 85 1.63 13.67 4.26
C ARG A 85 2.58 13.50 3.07
N ALA A 86 3.17 12.32 2.91
CA ALA A 86 4.11 12.04 1.83
C ALA A 86 3.45 12.18 0.45
N VAL A 87 2.24 11.66 0.27
CA VAL A 87 1.49 11.83 -0.98
C VAL A 87 1.14 13.30 -1.24
N ALA A 88 0.74 14.05 -0.21
CA ALA A 88 0.49 15.49 -0.36
C ALA A 88 1.76 16.24 -0.81
N ASP A 89 2.92 15.91 -0.24
CA ASP A 89 4.20 16.51 -0.63
C ASP A 89 4.58 16.15 -2.09
N LEU A 90 4.33 14.92 -2.53
CA LEU A 90 4.51 14.51 -3.94
C LEU A 90 3.59 15.28 -4.90
N VAL A 91 2.33 15.49 -4.51
CA VAL A 91 1.37 16.27 -5.31
C VAL A 91 1.82 17.73 -5.41
N VAL A 92 2.22 18.34 -4.29
CA VAL A 92 2.73 19.73 -4.31
C VAL A 92 3.96 19.83 -5.21
N ALA A 93 4.91 18.90 -5.09
CA ALA A 93 6.13 18.88 -5.90
C ALA A 93 5.86 18.72 -7.41
N ALA A 94 4.75 18.08 -7.80
CA ALA A 94 4.37 17.96 -9.21
C ALA A 94 3.77 19.26 -9.79
N LEU A 95 3.30 20.17 -8.94
CA LEU A 95 2.62 21.41 -9.35
C LEU A 95 3.52 22.66 -9.35
N THR A 96 4.78 22.52 -8.90
CA THR A 96 5.75 23.63 -8.73
C THR A 96 6.98 23.42 -9.59
#